data_AF-A0A935CSC7-F1
#
_entry.id   AF-A0A935CSC7-F1
#
_cell.length_a   1.000
_cell.length_b   1.000
_cell.length_c   1.000
_cell.angle_alpha   90.00
_cell.angle_beta   90.00
_cell.angle_gamma   90.00
#
_symmetry.space_group_name_H-M   'P 1'
#
loop_
_entity.id
_entity.type
_entity.pdbx_description
1 polymer ?
#
loop_
_entity_poly.entity_id
_entity_poly.type
_entity_poly.pdbx_seq_one_letter_code
_entity_poly.pdbx_strand_id
1 'polypeptide(L)'
;MLDLDLRFTDTQLQALDHGIPLRLAIHVDGAIASYIDLRYRPLSRQYELHLQNDAAARVFVSRARLIAALDRIVLADLGASSGSVRVDLVSSALPAPLRLPALIDREWQLATPSRDWGG
;
A
#
# COMPACT_ATOMS: atom_id res chain seq x y z
N MET A 1 -16.81 -5.91 3.02
CA MET A 1 -15.51 -5.23 3.24
C MET A 1 -14.47 -6.31 3.08
N LEU A 2 -13.59 -6.22 2.08
CA LEU A 2 -12.48 -7.16 1.97
C LEU A 2 -11.33 -6.62 2.80
N ASP A 3 -10.85 -7.44 3.74
CA ASP A 3 -9.64 -7.19 4.53
C ASP A 3 -8.45 -7.66 3.68
N LEU A 4 -7.47 -6.77 3.48
CA LEU A 4 -6.32 -7.00 2.60
C LEU A 4 -5.16 -7.72 3.32
N ASP A 5 -5.28 -8.03 4.62
CA ASP A 5 -4.24 -8.58 5.52
C ASP A 5 -2.82 -8.07 5.19
N LEU A 6 -2.66 -6.76 5.02
CA LEU A 6 -1.38 -6.17 4.61
C LEU A 6 -0.38 -6.26 5.76
N ARG A 7 0.64 -7.10 5.61
CA ARG A 7 1.72 -7.26 6.59
C ARG A 7 2.96 -6.49 6.15
N PHE A 8 3.03 -5.24 6.59
CA PHE A 8 4.25 -4.45 6.46
C PHE A 8 5.36 -4.99 7.36
N THR A 9 6.57 -4.98 6.85
CA THR A 9 7.77 -5.27 7.63
C THR A 9 8.16 -4.04 8.47
N ASP A 10 8.97 -4.25 9.50
CA ASP A 10 9.47 -3.14 10.30
C ASP A 10 10.31 -2.17 9.46
N THR A 11 11.15 -2.69 8.56
CA THR A 11 11.95 -1.88 7.61
C THR A 11 11.09 -0.97 6.73
N GLN A 12 9.96 -1.46 6.21
CA GLN A 12 9.04 -0.64 5.41
C GLN A 12 8.41 0.47 6.27
N LEU A 13 7.95 0.14 7.48
CA LEU A 13 7.34 1.11 8.38
C LEU A 13 8.35 2.17 8.83
N GLN A 14 9.57 1.79 9.16
CA GLN A 14 10.66 2.71 9.47
C GLN A 14 10.94 3.63 8.28
N ALA A 15 11.06 3.07 7.06
CA ALA A 15 11.28 3.87 5.87
C ALA A 15 10.19 4.94 5.69
N LEU A 16 8.93 4.55 5.90
CA LEU A 16 7.80 5.49 5.89
C LEU A 16 7.95 6.60 6.93
N ASP A 17 8.29 6.25 8.18
CA ASP A 17 8.52 7.23 9.26
C ASP A 17 9.71 8.18 8.98
N HIS A 18 10.69 7.71 8.21
CA HIS A 18 11.80 8.52 7.69
C HIS A 18 11.44 9.35 6.47
N GLY A 19 10.19 9.31 6.01
CA GLY A 19 9.68 10.11 4.88
C GLY A 19 9.91 9.48 3.51
N ILE A 20 10.31 8.20 3.45
CA ILE A 20 10.39 7.45 2.20
C ILE A 20 8.96 7.04 1.79
N PRO A 21 8.47 7.46 0.61
CA PRO A 21 7.14 7.08 0.17
C PRO A 21 7.11 5.59 -0.19
N LEU A 22 6.02 4.91 0.19
CA LEU A 22 5.75 3.53 -0.17
C LEU A 22 4.57 3.51 -1.13
N ARG A 23 4.80 3.06 -2.36
CA ARG A 23 3.73 2.86 -3.35
C ARG A 23 3.34 1.40 -3.41
N LEU A 24 2.05 1.13 -3.29
CA LEU A 24 1.46 -0.20 -3.39
C LEU A 24 0.73 -0.33 -4.73
N ALA A 25 0.92 -1.44 -5.42
CA ALA A 25 0.13 -1.84 -6.57
C ALA A 25 -0.96 -2.81 -6.10
N ILE A 26 -2.22 -2.54 -6.46
CA ILE A 26 -3.32 -3.46 -6.25
C ILE A 26 -3.52 -4.25 -7.53
N HIS A 27 -3.35 -5.56 -7.43
CA HIS A 27 -3.60 -6.51 -8.49
C HIS A 27 -4.97 -7.14 -8.30
N VAL A 28 -5.80 -7.13 -9.34
CA VAL A 28 -7.08 -7.86 -9.43
C VAL A 28 -6.95 -8.83 -10.60
N ASP A 29 -7.16 -10.12 -10.34
CA ASP A 29 -7.04 -11.20 -11.33
C ASP A 29 -5.71 -11.16 -12.11
N GLY A 30 -4.63 -10.78 -11.43
CA GLY A 30 -3.28 -10.69 -11.98
C GLY A 30 -2.95 -9.38 -12.72
N ALA A 31 -3.94 -8.52 -12.99
CA ALA A 31 -3.72 -7.21 -13.61
C ALA A 31 -3.67 -6.09 -12.58
N ILE A 32 -2.84 -5.07 -12.81
CA ILE A 32 -2.80 -3.89 -11.93
C ILE A 32 -4.08 -3.09 -12.14
N ALA A 33 -4.90 -3.00 -11.09
CA ALA A 33 -6.15 -2.27 -11.10
C ALA A 33 -5.99 -0.83 -10.60
N SER A 34 -5.13 -0.61 -9.59
CA SER A 34 -4.90 0.73 -9.01
C SER A 34 -3.59 0.80 -8.23
N TYR A 35 -3.18 2.02 -7.85
CA TYR A 35 -2.06 2.27 -6.95
C TYR A 35 -2.49 3.04 -5.70
N ILE A 36 -1.84 2.75 -4.58
CA ILE A 36 -1.96 3.49 -3.33
C ILE A 36 -0.58 4.06 -2.99
N ASP A 37 -0.51 5.37 -2.78
CA ASP A 37 0.69 6.05 -2.29
C ASP A 37 0.57 6.34 -0.80
N LEU A 38 1.54 5.84 -0.03
CA LEU A 38 1.71 6.11 1.39
C LEU A 38 2.92 7.03 1.58
N ARG A 39 2.75 8.11 2.34
CA ARG A 39 3.85 9.01 2.66
C ARG A 39 3.70 9.62 4.04
N TYR A 40 4.81 9.89 4.69
CA TYR A 40 4.86 10.69 5.91
C TYR A 40 5.34 12.10 5.58
N ARG A 41 4.65 13.10 6.13
CA ARG A 41 4.99 14.52 6.03
C ARG A 41 5.67 14.95 7.33
N PRO A 42 7.01 15.06 7.39
CA PRO A 42 7.71 15.38 8.63
C PRO A 42 7.38 16.79 9.14
N LEU A 43 7.10 17.74 8.23
CA LEU A 43 6.74 19.12 8.60
C LEU A 43 5.39 19.19 9.33
N SER A 44 4.38 18.49 8.80
CA SER A 44 3.04 18.45 9.39
C SER A 44 2.86 17.33 10.43
N ARG A 45 3.85 16.43 10.56
CA ARG A 45 3.83 15.21 11.37
C ARG A 45 2.60 14.35 11.11
N GLN A 46 2.29 14.17 9.83
CA GLN A 46 1.07 13.50 9.38
C GLN A 46 1.40 12.43 8.36
N TYR A 47 0.61 11.36 8.39
CA TYR A 47 0.64 10.31 7.40
C TYR A 47 -0.42 10.58 6.35
N GLU A 48 -0.10 10.35 5.10
CA GLU A 48 -0.99 10.57 3.98
C GLU A 48 -1.15 9.28 3.19
N LEU A 49 -2.39 8.97 2.84
CA LEU A 49 -2.78 7.88 1.96
C LEU A 49 -3.46 8.50 0.75
N HIS A 50 -2.89 8.28 -0.42
CA HIS A 50 -3.47 8.77 -1.67
C HIS A 50 -3.80 7.58 -2.57
N LEU A 51 -5.08 7.35 -2.82
CA LEU A 51 -5.50 6.41 -3.87
C LEU A 51 -5.43 7.14 -5.21
N GLN A 52 -4.99 6.44 -6.26
CA GLN A 52 -4.90 7.02 -7.61
C GLN A 52 -6.23 7.64 -8.10
N ASN A 53 -7.38 7.06 -7.72
CA ASN A 53 -8.70 7.53 -8.12
C ASN A 53 -9.27 8.63 -7.20
N ASP A 54 -8.61 8.93 -6.07
CA ASP A 54 -9.09 9.90 -5.09
C ASP A 54 -8.56 11.31 -5.43
N ALA A 55 -9.45 12.30 -5.36
CA ALA A 55 -9.11 13.69 -5.63
C ALA A 55 -8.18 14.29 -4.55
N ALA A 56 -8.16 13.72 -3.34
CA ALA A 56 -7.36 14.20 -2.24
C ALA A 56 -6.67 13.06 -1.46
N ALA A 57 -5.50 13.37 -0.91
CA ALA A 57 -4.86 12.47 0.04
C ALA A 57 -5.62 12.48 1.37
N ARG A 58 -5.89 11.30 1.91
CA ARG A 58 -6.45 11.12 3.25
C ARG A 58 -5.34 11.29 4.26
N VAL A 59 -5.54 12.17 5.23
CA VAL A 59 -4.55 12.53 6.23
C VAL A 59 -4.85 11.82 7.55
N PHE A 60 -3.80 11.28 8.18
CA PHE A 60 -3.87 10.57 9.44
C PHE A 60 -2.83 11.09 10.42
N VAL A 61 -3.24 11.20 11.68
CA VAL A 61 -2.38 11.67 12.79
C VAL A 61 -1.43 10.59 13.32
N SER A 62 -1.61 9.32 12.94
CA SER A 62 -0.73 8.23 13.37
C SER A 62 -0.62 7.13 12.34
N ARG A 63 0.51 6.42 12.36
CA ARG A 63 0.78 5.25 11.52
C ARG A 63 -0.28 4.16 11.70
N ALA A 64 -0.68 3.87 12.94
CA ALA A 64 -1.70 2.86 13.21
C ALA A 64 -3.05 3.20 12.55
N ARG A 65 -3.43 4.49 12.52
CA ARG A 65 -4.64 4.95 11.83
C ARG A 65 -4.53 4.82 10.31
N LEU A 66 -3.36 5.11 9.74
CA LEU A 66 -3.07 4.89 8.32
C LEU A 66 -3.23 3.41 7.95
N ILE A 67 -2.60 2.51 8.72
CA ILE A 67 -2.66 1.06 8.46
C ILE A 67 -4.09 0.53 8.62
N ALA A 68 -4.81 0.94 9.67
CA ALA A 68 -6.21 0.57 9.83
C ALA A 68 -7.14 1.13 8.73
N ALA A 69 -6.75 2.22 8.06
CA ALA A 69 -7.49 2.76 6.94
C ALA A 69 -7.25 1.99 5.65
N LEU A 70 -6.04 1.43 5.45
CA LEU A 70 -5.74 0.53 4.33
C LEU A 70 -6.62 -0.71 4.34
N ASP A 71 -6.85 -1.30 5.51
CA ASP A 71 -7.72 -2.47 5.67
C ASP A 71 -9.19 -2.19 5.31
N ARG A 72 -9.60 -0.92 5.43
CA ARG A 72 -10.95 -0.47 5.10
C ARG A 72 -11.11 -0.03 3.66
N ILE A 73 -10.08 -0.16 2.81
CA ILE A 73 -10.19 0.18 1.40
C ILE A 73 -11.15 -0.82 0.75
N VAL A 74 -12.35 -0.34 0.43
CA VAL A 74 -13.38 -1.15 -0.20
C VAL A 74 -13.05 -1.25 -1.69
N LEU A 75 -12.77 -2.47 -2.16
CA LEU A 75 -12.52 -2.80 -3.58
C LEU A 75 -13.71 -2.54 -4.50
N ALA A 76 -14.85 -2.06 -3.99
CA ALA A 76 -16.01 -1.68 -4.80
C ALA A 76 -15.66 -0.59 -5.84
N ASP A 77 -14.58 0.17 -5.61
CA ASP A 77 -14.03 1.12 -6.57
C ASP A 77 -13.31 0.45 -7.77
N LEU A 78 -12.99 -0.84 -7.68
CA LEU A 78 -12.27 -1.59 -8.71
C LEU A 78 -13.19 -2.26 -9.74
N GLY A 79 -14.50 -2.11 -9.62
CA GLY A 79 -15.47 -2.54 -10.65
C GLY A 79 -15.65 -4.06 -10.83
N ALA A 80 -15.06 -4.88 -9.95
CA ALA A 80 -15.20 -6.34 -9.98
C ALA A 80 -16.14 -6.84 -8.87
N SER A 81 -17.02 -7.80 -9.21
CA SER A 81 -17.94 -8.44 -8.27
C SER A 81 -17.38 -9.70 -7.61
N SER A 82 -16.32 -10.27 -8.20
CA SER A 82 -15.60 -11.46 -7.75
C SER A 82 -14.21 -11.51 -8.40
N GLY A 83 -13.22 -12.11 -7.75
CA GLY A 83 -11.89 -12.32 -8.32
C GLY A 83 -10.83 -12.56 -7.24
N SER A 84 -9.55 -12.55 -7.63
CA SER A 84 -8.43 -12.63 -6.68
C SER A 84 -7.73 -11.28 -6.54
N VAL A 85 -7.48 -10.86 -5.29
CA VAL A 85 -6.74 -9.62 -4.99
C VAL A 85 -5.38 -9.93 -4.40
N ARG A 86 -4.36 -9.23 -4.90
CA ARG A 86 -3.01 -9.19 -4.31
C ARG A 86 -2.55 -7.75 -4.24
N VAL A 87 -1.74 -7.42 -3.23
CA VAL A 87 -1.10 -6.11 -3.11
C VAL A 87 0.40 -6.31 -3.05
N ASP A 88 1.14 -5.54 -3.83
CA ASP A 88 2.60 -5.63 -3.92
C ASP A 88 3.24 -4.25 -3.70
N LEU A 89 4.43 -4.21 -3.09
CA LEU A 89 5.21 -2.98 -3.00
C LEU A 89 5.89 -2.69 -4.35
N VAL A 90 5.70 -1.48 -4.87
CA VAL A 90 6.31 -1.04 -6.13
C VAL A 90 7.75 -0.60 -5.88
N SER A 91 8.69 -1.53 -6.03
CA SER A 91 10.12 -1.27 -5.80
C SER A 91 10.69 -0.14 -6.67
N SER A 92 10.18 0.06 -7.89
CA SER A 92 10.61 1.14 -8.78
C SER A 92 10.22 2.54 -8.30
N ALA A 93 9.18 2.64 -7.46
CA ALA A 93 8.73 3.90 -6.85
C ALA A 93 9.59 4.30 -5.64
N LEU A 94 10.41 3.38 -5.12
CA LEU A 94 11.35 3.69 -4.05
C LEU A 94 12.48 4.61 -4.56
N PRO A 95 13.12 5.37 -3.65
CA PRO A 95 14.33 6.13 -3.96
C PRO A 95 15.39 5.25 -4.62
N ALA A 96 16.14 5.83 -5.57
CA ALA A 96 17.18 5.12 -6.32
C ALA A 96 18.09 4.18 -5.49
N PRO A 97 18.63 4.57 -4.32
CA PRO A 97 19.49 3.67 -3.52
C PRO A 97 18.76 2.43 -2.97
N LEU A 98 17.42 2.47 -2.85
CA LEU A 98 16.62 1.39 -2.28
C LEU A 98 15.99 0.46 -3.33
N ARG A 99 16.05 0.81 -4.62
CA ARG A 99 15.44 0.02 -5.69
C ARG A 99 16.04 -1.37 -5.82
N LEU A 100 17.37 -1.49 -5.81
CA LEU A 100 18.06 -2.79 -5.90
C LEU A 100 17.86 -3.65 -4.65
N PRO A 101 18.06 -3.12 -3.43
CA PRO A 101 17.72 -3.86 -2.20
C PRO A 101 16.29 -4.39 -2.24
N ALA A 102 15.34 -3.58 -2.70
CA ALA A 102 13.94 -3.99 -2.73
C ALA A 102 13.59 -5.15 -3.67
N LEU A 103 14.47 -5.47 -4.63
CA LEU A 103 14.28 -6.61 -5.53
C LEU A 103 14.80 -7.93 -4.94
N ILE A 104 15.70 -7.86 -3.96
CA ILE A 104 16.44 -9.02 -3.45
C ILE A 104 16.04 -9.33 -2.00
N ASP A 105 15.80 -8.27 -1.21
CA ASP A 105 15.60 -8.35 0.23
C ASP A 105 14.13 -8.50 0.57
N ARG A 106 13.80 -9.55 1.34
CA ARG A 106 12.41 -9.84 1.74
C ARG A 106 11.82 -8.77 2.65
N GLU A 107 12.66 -7.99 3.32
CA GLU A 107 12.22 -6.85 4.13
C GLU A 107 11.46 -5.81 3.29
N TRP A 108 11.69 -5.76 1.98
CA TRP A 108 10.99 -4.86 1.05
C TRP A 108 9.90 -5.54 0.25
N GLN A 109 9.69 -6.84 0.45
CA GLN A 109 8.56 -7.55 -0.13
C GLN A 109 7.35 -7.39 0.77
N LEU A 110 6.22 -7.01 0.18
CA LEU A 110 4.97 -6.98 0.91
C LEU A 110 4.38 -8.39 0.90
N ALA A 111 4.23 -8.99 2.08
CA ALA A 111 3.66 -10.32 2.21
C ALA A 111 2.14 -10.23 2.16
N THR A 112 1.57 -10.29 0.95
CA THR A 112 0.11 -10.31 0.77
C THR A 112 -0.30 -11.64 0.11
N PRO A 113 -1.03 -12.53 0.82
CA PRO A 113 -1.60 -13.70 0.17
C PRO A 113 -2.63 -13.25 -0.87
N SER A 114 -2.66 -13.93 -2.02
CA SER A 114 -3.76 -13.73 -2.98
C SER A 114 -5.06 -14.17 -2.31
N ARG A 115 -6.03 -13.27 -2.25
CA ARG A 115 -7.31 -13.52 -1.57
C ARG A 115 -8.44 -13.44 -2.56
N ASP A 116 -9.18 -14.54 -2.67
CA ASP A 116 -10.40 -14.58 -3.45
C ASP A 116 -11.54 -13.89 -2.69
N TRP A 117 -12.35 -13.14 -3.43
CA TRP A 117 -13.52 -12.43 -2.91
C TRP A 117 -14.67 -12.54 -3.91
N GLY A 118 -15.91 -12.44 -3.41
CA GLY A 118 -17.12 -12.62 -4.22
C GLY A 118 -17.58 -14.06 -4.34
N GLY A 119 -18.04 -14.63 -3.22
CA GLY A 119 -18.83 -15.87 -3.15
C GLY A 119 -20.23 -15.59 -2.66
#